data_AF-K9RGM6-F1
#
_entry.id   AF-K9RGM6-F1
#
_cell.length_a   1.000
_cell.length_b   1.000
_cell.length_c   1.000
_cell.angle_alpha   90.00
_cell.angle_beta   90.00
_cell.angle_gamma   90.00
#
_symmetry.space_group_name_H-M   'P 1'
#
loop_
_entity.id
_entity.type
_entity.pdbx_description
1 polymer ?
#
loop_
_entity_poly.entity_id
_entity_poly.type
_entity_poly.pdbx_seq_one_letter_code
_entity_poly.pdbx_strand_id
1 'polypeptide(L)'
;MNIESKILIFITITVCIAILAISIYPGALGSLFFALLLVSIICIPIFIVVGIFALIVLGRRGLFSKVNISWRLVRAISGIVLLSCILLQFYIPRRLAFLASKSAFEQIIASGKTASNRQLGLYKIDKYAVDSGGGKYFRVKTIGNGFSPDVTSYGFVYQPNRKASPFGNANYQVFNLYGNWYWFEASNDY
;
A
#
# COMPACT_ATOMS: atom_id res chain seq x y z
N MET A 1 -24.68 21.85 -6.63
CA MET A 1 -23.31 21.60 -6.12
C MET A 1 -22.36 22.45 -6.94
N ASN A 2 -21.60 23.33 -6.30
CA ASN A 2 -20.74 24.31 -7.00
C ASN A 2 -19.58 23.61 -7.71
N ILE A 3 -19.01 24.25 -8.74
CA ILE A 3 -17.90 23.71 -9.54
C ILE A 3 -16.71 23.36 -8.64
N GLU A 4 -16.39 24.24 -7.68
CA GLU A 4 -15.33 24.02 -6.67
C GLU A 4 -15.53 22.72 -5.87
N SER A 5 -16.77 22.46 -5.44
CA SER A 5 -17.12 21.23 -4.71
C SER A 5 -16.90 19.97 -5.56
N LYS A 6 -17.21 20.03 -6.86
CA LYS A 6 -16.96 18.92 -7.80
C LYS A 6 -15.46 18.68 -7.97
N ILE A 7 -14.67 19.74 -8.14
CA ILE A 7 -13.21 19.68 -8.28
C ILE A 7 -12.60 19.02 -7.04
N LEU A 8 -12.99 19.45 -5.84
CA LEU A 8 -12.42 18.93 -4.61
C LEU A 8 -12.75 17.45 -4.37
N ILE A 9 -13.99 17.04 -4.66
CA ILE A 9 -14.38 15.61 -4.66
C ILE A 9 -13.56 14.82 -5.68
N PHE A 10 -13.41 15.32 -6.91
CA PHE A 10 -12.65 14.66 -7.96
C PHE A 10 -11.18 14.45 -7.60
N ILE A 11 -10.53 15.49 -7.04
CA ILE A 11 -9.15 15.40 -6.53
C ILE A 11 -9.07 14.33 -5.44
N THR A 12 -10.00 14.35 -4.48
CA THR A 12 -10.04 13.36 -3.38
C THR A 12 -10.15 11.93 -3.91
N ILE A 13 -11.09 11.69 -4.82
CA ILE A 13 -11.28 10.38 -5.47
C ILE A 13 -10.01 9.96 -6.18
N THR A 14 -9.38 10.85 -6.95
CA THR A 14 -8.15 10.56 -7.70
C THR A 14 -7.01 10.16 -6.77
N VAL A 15 -6.82 10.89 -5.67
CA VAL A 15 -5.80 10.57 -4.65
C VAL A 15 -6.10 9.22 -4.00
N CYS A 16 -7.35 8.97 -3.59
CA CYS A 16 -7.75 7.69 -3.01
C CYS A 16 -7.52 6.51 -3.97
N ILE A 17 -7.89 6.66 -5.25
CA ILE A 17 -7.65 5.65 -6.29
C ILE A 17 -6.15 5.41 -6.46
N ALA A 18 -5.34 6.46 -6.52
CA ALA A 18 -3.88 6.32 -6.65
C ALA A 18 -3.28 5.54 -5.47
N ILE A 19 -3.69 5.84 -4.23
CA ILE A 19 -3.25 5.11 -3.02
C ILE A 19 -3.69 3.64 -3.09
N LEU A 20 -4.94 3.37 -3.46
CA LEU A 20 -5.45 2.01 -3.62
C LEU A 20 -4.71 1.25 -4.72
N ALA A 21 -4.38 1.89 -5.84
CA ALA A 21 -3.60 1.30 -6.92
C ALA A 21 -2.17 0.96 -6.48
N ILE A 22 -1.52 1.86 -5.74
CA ILE A 22 -0.19 1.61 -5.14
C ILE A 22 -0.24 0.44 -4.16
N SER A 23 -1.34 0.27 -3.40
CA SER A 23 -1.52 -0.80 -2.41
C SER A 23 -1.49 -2.22 -2.99
N ILE A 24 -1.74 -2.35 -4.30
CA ILE A 24 -1.69 -3.61 -5.05
C ILE A 24 -0.30 -4.25 -4.93
N TYR A 25 0.76 -3.43 -4.96
CA TYR A 25 2.12 -3.93 -4.85
C TYR A 25 2.52 -4.11 -3.37
N PRO A 26 2.88 -5.33 -2.95
CA PRO A 26 3.31 -5.56 -1.58
C PRO A 26 4.61 -4.80 -1.30
N GLY A 27 4.68 -4.16 -0.13
CA GLY A 27 5.81 -3.29 0.28
C GLY A 27 5.83 -1.87 -0.31
N ALA A 28 5.05 -1.56 -1.35
CA ALA A 28 5.06 -0.23 -1.97
C ALA A 28 4.55 0.87 -1.04
N LEU A 29 3.41 0.62 -0.36
CA LEU A 29 2.87 1.57 0.61
C LEU A 29 3.83 1.80 1.78
N GLY A 30 4.46 0.75 2.33
CA GLY A 30 5.41 0.88 3.45
C GLY A 30 6.55 1.85 3.11
N SER A 31 7.16 1.70 1.93
CA SER A 31 8.21 2.62 1.48
C SER A 31 7.73 4.07 1.31
N LEU A 32 6.51 4.26 0.79
CA LEU A 32 5.95 5.59 0.57
C LEU A 32 5.52 6.23 1.89
N PHE A 33 4.97 5.47 2.83
CA PHE A 33 4.63 5.96 4.16
C PHE A 33 5.87 6.46 4.90
N PHE A 34 6.99 5.76 4.80
CA PHE A 34 8.25 6.23 5.39
C PHE A 34 8.69 7.58 4.80
N ALA A 35 8.70 7.71 3.46
CA ALA A 35 9.05 8.96 2.80
C ALA A 35 8.04 10.09 3.11
N LEU A 36 6.74 9.78 3.10
CA LEU A 36 5.68 10.73 3.46
C LEU A 36 5.78 11.16 4.91
N LEU A 37 6.16 10.26 5.83
CA LEU A 37 6.37 10.59 7.24
C LEU A 37 7.55 11.55 7.42
N LEU A 38 8.66 11.33 6.72
CA LEU A 38 9.80 12.26 6.73
C LEU A 38 9.41 13.64 6.20
N VAL A 39 8.69 13.70 5.08
CA VAL A 39 8.21 14.96 4.51
C VAL A 39 7.19 15.62 5.44
N SER A 40 6.32 14.84 6.09
CA SER A 40 5.27 15.36 6.96
C SER A 40 5.81 16.04 8.21
N ILE A 41 6.96 15.58 8.75
CA ILE A 41 7.65 16.24 9.88
C ILE A 41 7.96 17.71 9.56
N ILE A 42 8.29 18.04 8.31
CA ILE A 42 8.61 19.40 7.88
C ILE A 42 7.35 20.13 7.39
N CYS A 43 6.55 19.46 6.56
CA CYS A 43 5.40 20.09 5.90
C CYS A 43 4.24 20.35 6.86
N ILE A 44 3.93 19.44 7.79
CA ILE A 44 2.78 19.59 8.70
C ILE A 44 2.92 20.87 9.55
N PRO A 45 4.05 21.15 10.22
CA PRO A 45 4.22 22.41 10.95
C PRO A 45 4.03 23.65 10.07
N ILE A 46 4.56 23.65 8.85
CA ILE A 46 4.40 24.77 7.91
C ILE A 46 2.92 24.95 7.54
N PHE A 47 2.22 23.88 7.18
CA PHE A 47 0.78 23.95 6.87
C PHE A 47 -0.06 24.38 8.05
N ILE A 48 0.28 23.97 9.28
CA ILE A 48 -0.38 24.43 10.51
C ILE A 48 -0.17 25.92 10.70
N VAL A 49 1.08 26.42 10.62
CA VAL A 49 1.39 27.85 10.78
C VAL A 49 0.70 28.69 9.72
N VAL A 50 0.78 28.29 8.46
CA VAL A 50 0.10 28.97 7.33
C VAL A 50 -1.42 28.91 7.50
N GLY A 51 -1.96 27.78 7.93
CA GLY A 51 -3.39 27.60 8.19
C GLY A 51 -3.89 28.50 9.31
N ILE A 52 -3.19 28.53 10.45
CA ILE A 52 -3.50 29.43 11.57
C ILE A 52 -3.40 30.88 11.13
N PHE A 53 -2.35 31.26 10.40
CA PHE A 53 -2.18 32.62 9.89
C PHE A 53 -3.33 33.02 8.95
N ALA A 54 -3.69 32.15 8.00
CA ALA A 54 -4.81 32.36 7.10
C ALA A 54 -6.13 32.50 7.87
N LEU A 55 -6.37 31.66 8.88
CA LEU A 55 -7.54 31.76 9.76
C LEU A 55 -7.57 33.10 10.51
N ILE A 56 -6.45 33.55 11.09
CA ILE A 56 -6.37 34.85 11.77
C ILE A 56 -6.69 36.00 10.80
N VAL A 57 -6.12 35.98 9.59
CA VAL A 57 -6.36 37.00 8.56
C VAL A 57 -7.83 37.00 8.11
N LEU A 58 -8.41 35.83 7.86
CA LEU A 58 -9.82 35.68 7.49
C LEU A 58 -10.76 36.15 8.60
N GLY A 59 -10.41 35.90 9.86
CA GLY A 59 -11.18 36.36 11.01
C GLY A 59 -11.15 37.86 11.20
N ARG A 60 -9.97 38.47 11.07
CA ARG A 60 -9.83 39.93 11.11
C ARG A 60 -10.60 40.62 9.98
N ARG A 61 -10.76 39.96 8.82
CA ARG A 61 -11.54 40.47 7.69
C ARG A 61 -13.05 40.21 7.79
N GLY A 62 -13.52 39.58 8.88
CA GLY A 62 -14.94 39.23 9.04
C GLY A 62 -15.46 38.25 8.00
N LEU A 63 -14.56 37.52 7.32
CA LEU A 63 -14.93 36.61 6.22
C LEU A 63 -15.38 35.24 6.70
N PHE A 64 -15.20 34.91 7.99
CA PHE A 64 -15.63 33.62 8.55
C PHE A 64 -17.13 33.38 8.44
N SER A 65 -17.94 34.43 8.60
CA SER A 65 -19.40 34.34 8.48
C SER A 65 -19.88 34.07 7.05
N LYS A 66 -19.00 34.22 6.03
CA LYS A 66 -19.31 33.91 4.62
C LYS A 66 -18.94 32.47 4.23
N VAL A 67 -18.21 31.74 5.06
CA VAL A 67 -17.78 30.37 4.74
C VAL A 67 -18.92 29.40 5.11
N ASN A 68 -19.81 29.16 4.16
CA ASN A 68 -20.85 28.14 4.33
C ASN A 68 -20.30 26.76 3.94
N ILE A 69 -19.81 26.01 4.93
CA ILE A 69 -19.34 24.64 4.70
C ILE A 69 -20.54 23.74 4.43
N SER A 70 -20.65 23.24 3.21
CA SER A 70 -21.71 22.30 2.86
C SER A 70 -21.48 20.97 3.59
N TRP A 71 -22.31 20.66 4.59
CA TRP A 71 -22.27 19.38 5.30
C TRP A 71 -22.38 18.15 4.37
N ARG A 72 -23.06 18.31 3.22
CA ARG A 72 -23.13 17.27 2.18
C ARG A 72 -21.75 16.92 1.63
N LEU A 73 -20.90 17.93 1.38
CA LEU A 73 -19.54 17.75 0.88
C LEU A 73 -18.65 17.09 1.94
N VAL A 74 -18.74 17.51 3.20
CA VAL A 74 -17.97 16.92 4.30
C VAL A 74 -18.33 15.44 4.47
N ARG A 75 -19.63 15.09 4.45
CA ARG A 75 -20.07 13.69 4.51
C ARG A 75 -19.57 12.87 3.32
N ALA A 76 -19.61 13.41 2.11
CA ALA A 76 -19.14 12.71 0.91
C ALA A 76 -17.63 12.40 0.98
N ILE A 77 -16.80 13.41 1.29
CA ILE A 77 -15.34 13.24 1.41
C ILE A 77 -15.00 12.26 2.52
N SER A 78 -15.60 12.44 3.71
CA SER A 78 -15.37 11.54 4.83
C SER A 78 -15.76 10.10 4.48
N GLY A 79 -16.88 9.90 3.79
CA GLY A 79 -17.30 8.58 3.29
C GLY A 79 -16.31 7.96 2.32
N ILE A 80 -15.78 8.73 1.35
CA ILE A 80 -14.78 8.26 0.38
C ILE A 80 -13.48 7.85 1.07
N VAL A 81 -13.00 8.68 2.00
CA VAL A 81 -11.77 8.41 2.76
C VAL A 81 -11.96 7.18 3.64
N LEU A 82 -13.06 7.10 4.39
CA LEU A 82 -13.36 5.98 5.28
C LEU A 82 -13.49 4.66 4.50
N LEU A 83 -14.18 4.67 3.36
CA LEU A 83 -14.26 3.51 2.48
C LEU A 83 -12.88 3.09 1.98
N SER A 84 -12.05 4.04 1.55
CA SER A 84 -10.68 3.76 1.10
C SER A 84 -9.83 3.15 2.21
N CYS A 85 -9.93 3.67 3.43
CA CYS A 85 -9.25 3.11 4.61
C CYS A 85 -9.69 1.67 4.89
N ILE A 86 -11.00 1.37 4.82
CA ILE A 86 -11.51 0.01 4.98
C ILE A 86 -10.92 -0.91 3.90
N LEU A 87 -10.95 -0.50 2.63
CA LEU A 87 -10.40 -1.29 1.52
C LEU A 87 -8.90 -1.59 1.72
N LEU A 88 -8.13 -0.62 2.21
CA LEU A 88 -6.71 -0.79 2.53
C LEU A 88 -6.49 -1.74 3.71
N GLN A 89 -7.25 -1.57 4.80
CA GLN A 89 -7.14 -2.38 6.01
C GLN A 89 -7.36 -3.87 5.73
N PHE A 90 -8.31 -4.19 4.85
CA PHE A 90 -8.62 -5.56 4.45
C PHE A 90 -7.82 -6.04 3.24
N TYR A 91 -6.86 -5.25 2.75
CA TYR A 91 -6.03 -5.55 1.59
C TYR A 91 -6.83 -5.94 0.34
N ILE A 92 -8.04 -5.38 0.16
CA ILE A 92 -8.98 -5.77 -0.90
C ILE A 92 -8.38 -5.53 -2.29
N PRO A 93 -7.79 -4.36 -2.61
CA PRO A 93 -7.19 -4.13 -3.94
C PRO A 93 -6.10 -5.15 -4.26
N ARG A 94 -5.24 -5.46 -3.28
CA ARG A 94 -4.18 -6.47 -3.41
C ARG A 94 -4.74 -7.86 -3.66
N ARG A 95 -5.77 -8.27 -2.92
CA ARG A 95 -6.44 -9.56 -3.12
C ARG A 95 -7.04 -9.67 -4.52
N LEU A 96 -7.71 -8.64 -5.00
CA LEU A 96 -8.29 -8.61 -6.35
C LEU A 96 -7.21 -8.67 -7.44
N ALA A 97 -6.16 -7.88 -7.31
CA ALA A 97 -5.06 -7.89 -8.27
C ALA A 97 -4.30 -9.23 -8.27
N PHE A 98 -4.14 -9.85 -7.10
CA PHE A 98 -3.59 -11.21 -7.00
C PHE A 98 -4.50 -12.24 -7.66
N LEU A 99 -5.81 -12.21 -7.39
CA LEU A 99 -6.78 -13.11 -8.02
C LEU A 99 -6.73 -13.01 -9.55
N ALA A 100 -6.61 -11.81 -10.11
CA ALA A 100 -6.46 -11.60 -11.54
C ALA A 100 -5.16 -12.21 -12.12
N SER A 101 -4.10 -12.31 -11.33
CA SER A 101 -2.81 -12.89 -11.75
C SER A 101 -2.61 -14.35 -11.32
N LYS A 102 -3.51 -14.90 -10.50
CA LYS A 102 -3.38 -16.19 -9.81
C LYS A 102 -3.08 -17.35 -10.78
N SER A 103 -3.77 -17.39 -11.91
CA SER A 103 -3.59 -18.44 -12.92
C SER A 103 -2.16 -18.53 -13.44
N ALA A 104 -1.49 -17.40 -13.63
CA ALA A 104 -0.09 -17.37 -14.07
C ALA A 104 0.86 -17.96 -13.02
N PHE A 105 0.61 -17.72 -11.74
CA PHE A 105 1.38 -18.34 -10.65
C PHE A 105 1.13 -19.84 -10.57
N GLU A 106 -0.12 -20.28 -10.68
CA GLU A 106 -0.47 -21.70 -10.62
C GLU A 106 0.11 -22.48 -11.80
N GLN A 107 0.20 -21.89 -12.99
CA GLN A 107 0.90 -22.49 -14.13
C GLN A 107 2.38 -22.74 -13.85
N ILE A 108 3.07 -21.79 -13.22
CA ILE A 108 4.48 -21.99 -12.82
C ILE A 108 4.58 -23.15 -11.83
N ILE A 109 3.72 -23.19 -10.81
CA ILE A 109 3.69 -24.27 -9.83
C ILE A 109 3.46 -25.63 -10.49
N ALA A 110 2.48 -25.73 -11.39
CA ALA A 110 2.15 -26.96 -12.09
C ALA A 110 3.28 -27.43 -13.02
N SER A 111 3.96 -26.49 -13.67
CA SER A 111 5.07 -26.80 -14.58
C SER A 111 6.37 -27.19 -13.87
N GLY A 112 6.49 -26.93 -12.57
CA GLY A 112 7.73 -27.13 -11.80
C GLY A 112 8.90 -26.23 -12.24
N LYS A 113 8.67 -25.25 -13.11
CA LYS A 113 9.71 -24.35 -13.61
C LYS A 113 10.01 -23.23 -12.63
N THR A 114 11.22 -22.68 -12.71
CA THR A 114 11.59 -21.48 -11.97
C THR A 114 10.97 -20.24 -12.63
N ALA A 115 10.59 -19.25 -11.82
CA ALA A 115 10.02 -17.98 -12.30
C ALA A 115 10.83 -16.74 -11.87
N SER A 116 12.11 -16.91 -11.60
CA SER A 116 13.00 -15.79 -11.28
C SER A 116 13.14 -14.83 -12.47
N ASN A 117 13.16 -13.53 -12.20
CA ASN A 117 13.23 -12.43 -13.15
C ASN A 117 12.18 -12.49 -14.28
N ARG A 118 10.93 -12.86 -13.96
CA ARG A 118 9.83 -12.99 -14.92
C ARG A 118 8.59 -12.23 -14.48
N GLN A 119 7.87 -11.66 -15.44
CA GLN A 119 6.55 -11.08 -15.18
C GLN A 119 5.48 -12.18 -15.16
N LEU A 120 4.71 -12.24 -14.07
CA LEU A 120 3.55 -13.11 -13.90
C LEU A 120 2.31 -12.24 -13.65
N GLY A 121 1.49 -12.11 -14.70
CA GLY A 121 0.33 -11.21 -14.68
C GLY A 121 0.75 -9.77 -14.42
N LEU A 122 0.21 -9.18 -13.36
CA LEU A 122 0.51 -7.80 -12.95
C LEU A 122 1.84 -7.66 -12.22
N TYR A 123 2.49 -8.75 -11.80
CA TYR A 123 3.64 -8.70 -10.89
C TYR A 123 4.93 -9.10 -11.59
N LYS A 124 5.99 -8.33 -11.39
CA LYS A 124 7.35 -8.72 -11.75
C LYS A 124 7.95 -9.53 -10.61
N ILE A 125 8.28 -10.80 -10.87
CA ILE A 125 8.94 -11.67 -9.91
C ILE A 125 10.44 -11.52 -10.07
N ASP A 126 11.09 -11.11 -8.99
CA ASP A 126 12.54 -11.01 -8.91
C ASP A 126 13.15 -12.41 -8.69
N LYS A 127 12.68 -13.12 -7.66
CA LYS A 127 13.23 -14.43 -7.29
C LYS A 127 12.14 -15.43 -6.91
N TYR A 128 12.30 -16.65 -7.40
CA TYR A 128 11.51 -17.81 -6.99
C TYR A 128 12.36 -18.73 -6.11
N ALA A 129 11.77 -19.22 -5.01
CA ALA A 129 12.41 -20.17 -4.11
C ALA A 129 11.39 -21.15 -3.54
N VAL A 130 11.85 -22.37 -3.24
CA VAL A 130 11.08 -23.38 -2.53
C VAL A 130 11.79 -23.66 -1.22
N ASP A 131 11.05 -23.64 -0.11
CA ASP A 131 11.60 -23.98 1.19
C ASP A 131 11.62 -25.51 1.43
N SER A 132 12.24 -25.94 2.53
CA SER A 132 12.29 -27.35 2.92
C SER A 132 10.91 -27.93 3.31
N GLY A 133 9.93 -27.08 3.58
CA GLY A 133 8.54 -27.45 3.88
C GLY A 133 7.65 -27.57 2.63
N GLY A 134 8.20 -27.33 1.44
CA GLY A 134 7.46 -27.35 0.17
C GLY A 134 6.72 -26.06 -0.16
N GLY A 135 6.85 -25.02 0.66
CA GLY A 135 6.32 -23.69 0.43
C GLY A 135 6.99 -23.03 -0.77
N LYS A 136 6.19 -22.48 -1.68
CA LYS A 136 6.68 -21.90 -2.95
C LYS A 136 6.57 -20.39 -2.90
N TYR A 137 7.71 -19.71 -2.84
CA TYR A 137 7.80 -18.27 -2.63
C TYR A 137 8.16 -17.54 -3.92
N PHE A 138 7.43 -16.46 -4.18
CA PHE A 138 7.59 -15.58 -5.32
C PHE A 138 7.86 -14.17 -4.80
N ARG A 139 9.14 -13.76 -4.78
CA ARG A 139 9.55 -12.43 -4.35
C ARG A 139 9.25 -11.42 -5.45
N VAL A 140 8.49 -10.39 -5.12
CA VAL A 140 8.08 -9.32 -6.03
C VAL A 140 8.95 -8.08 -5.86
N LYS A 141 9.32 -7.77 -4.61
CA LYS A 141 10.08 -6.56 -4.29
C LYS A 141 11.01 -6.82 -3.12
N THR A 142 12.16 -6.15 -3.14
CA THR A 142 13.07 -6.04 -2.01
C THR A 142 13.26 -4.55 -1.74
N ILE A 143 13.17 -4.15 -0.48
CA ILE A 143 13.35 -2.76 -0.03
C ILE A 143 14.45 -2.77 1.02
N GLY A 144 15.53 -2.05 0.75
CA GLY A 144 16.56 -1.79 1.75
C GLY A 144 16.14 -0.68 2.70
N ASN A 145 16.61 -0.75 3.95
CA ASN A 145 16.34 0.28 4.95
C ASN A 145 17.22 1.54 4.80
N GLY A 146 18.13 1.56 3.83
CA GLY A 146 18.91 2.72 3.41
C GLY A 146 20.15 3.02 4.25
N PHE A 147 20.26 2.45 5.45
CA PHE A 147 21.38 2.66 6.38
C PHE A 147 22.14 1.37 6.75
N SER A 148 21.57 0.19 6.47
CA SER A 148 22.15 -1.13 6.75
C SER A 148 22.06 -2.03 5.50
N PRO A 149 22.89 -3.10 5.37
CA PRO A 149 22.72 -4.15 4.35
C PRO A 149 21.40 -4.93 4.47
N ASP A 150 20.66 -4.68 5.53
CA ASP A 150 19.34 -5.21 5.83
C ASP A 150 18.28 -4.80 4.79
N VAL A 151 17.53 -5.80 4.34
CA VAL A 151 16.52 -5.72 3.31
C VAL A 151 15.26 -6.50 3.69
N THR A 152 14.12 -5.86 3.53
CA THR A 152 12.82 -6.50 3.65
C THR A 152 12.36 -6.99 2.27
N SER A 153 12.10 -8.29 2.18
CA SER A 153 11.57 -8.97 1.00
C SER A 153 10.06 -9.12 1.09
N TYR A 154 9.38 -8.77 0.00
CA TYR A 154 7.93 -8.83 -0.14
C TYR A 154 7.54 -9.72 -1.31
N GLY A 155 6.46 -10.47 -1.16
CA GLY A 155 6.00 -11.33 -2.25
C GLY A 155 4.78 -12.15 -1.93
N PHE A 156 4.57 -13.17 -2.75
CA PHE A 156 3.48 -14.14 -2.63
C PHE A 156 4.04 -15.52 -2.33
N VAL A 157 3.27 -16.31 -1.58
CA VAL A 157 3.67 -17.67 -1.21
C VAL A 157 2.47 -18.61 -1.26
N TYR A 158 2.69 -19.76 -1.86
CA TYR A 158 1.76 -20.89 -1.85
C TYR A 158 2.17 -21.85 -0.74
N GLN A 159 1.26 -22.14 0.18
CA GLN A 159 1.48 -23.02 1.34
C GLN A 159 2.74 -22.64 2.15
N PRO A 160 2.76 -21.46 2.80
CA PRO A 160 3.94 -20.99 3.51
C PRO A 160 4.32 -21.90 4.68
N ASN A 161 5.62 -22.09 4.90
CA ASN A 161 6.13 -22.55 6.18
C ASN A 161 6.11 -21.37 7.16
N ARG A 162 5.34 -21.47 8.25
CA ARG A 162 5.23 -20.38 9.24
C ARG A 162 6.50 -20.14 10.07
N LYS A 163 7.47 -21.05 10.02
CA LYS A 163 8.68 -20.97 10.85
C LYS A 163 9.82 -20.19 10.19
N ALA A 164 9.90 -20.23 8.87
CA ALA A 164 11.04 -19.70 8.15
C ALA A 164 10.68 -19.33 6.71
N SER A 165 11.43 -18.40 6.14
CA SER A 165 11.35 -18.01 4.74
C SER A 165 12.72 -18.12 4.09
N PRO A 166 12.80 -18.48 2.79
CA PRO A 166 14.06 -18.53 2.06
C PRO A 166 14.68 -17.14 1.83
N PHE A 167 13.98 -16.07 2.22
CA PHE A 167 14.40 -14.68 2.03
C PHE A 167 14.69 -13.93 3.33
N GLY A 168 14.81 -14.65 4.45
CA GLY A 168 15.02 -14.08 5.78
C GLY A 168 13.96 -14.54 6.77
N ASN A 169 14.34 -14.57 8.05
CA ASN A 169 13.48 -15.05 9.14
C ASN A 169 13.12 -13.95 10.14
N ALA A 170 13.86 -12.84 10.17
CA ALA A 170 13.56 -11.73 11.05
C ALA A 170 12.27 -11.06 10.61
N ASN A 171 11.37 -10.82 11.56
CA ASN A 171 10.04 -10.25 11.31
C ASN A 171 9.27 -10.96 10.18
N TYR A 172 9.45 -12.27 10.02
CA TYR A 172 8.72 -13.03 9.01
C TYR A 172 7.23 -13.06 9.34
N GLN A 173 6.43 -12.45 8.47
CA GLN A 173 4.98 -12.38 8.60
C GLN A 173 4.31 -12.89 7.33
N VAL A 174 3.20 -13.60 7.53
CA VAL A 174 2.37 -14.12 6.45
C VAL A 174 0.92 -13.69 6.63
N PHE A 175 0.31 -13.29 5.53
CA PHE A 175 -1.01 -12.71 5.53
C PHE A 175 -1.86 -13.40 4.48
N ASN A 176 -3.03 -13.88 4.88
CA ASN A 176 -3.88 -14.64 3.98
C ASN A 176 -4.42 -13.76 2.84
N LEU A 177 -4.30 -14.26 1.61
CA LEU A 177 -4.90 -13.67 0.42
C LEU A 177 -6.16 -14.41 0.03
N TYR A 178 -6.01 -15.66 -0.39
CA TYR A 178 -7.12 -16.48 -0.91
C TYR A 178 -6.74 -17.96 -0.92
N GLY A 179 -7.54 -18.80 -0.26
CA GLY A 179 -7.27 -20.24 -0.14
C GLY A 179 -5.88 -20.49 0.45
N ASN A 180 -5.06 -21.25 -0.27
CA ASN A 180 -3.68 -21.60 0.13
C ASN A 180 -2.63 -20.54 -0.22
N TRP A 181 -3.05 -19.38 -0.72
CA TRP A 181 -2.17 -18.27 -1.10
C TRP A 181 -2.10 -17.21 -0.01
N TYR A 182 -0.88 -16.77 0.25
CA TYR A 182 -0.55 -15.73 1.22
C TYR A 182 0.37 -14.70 0.57
N TRP A 183 0.39 -13.49 1.08
CA TRP A 183 1.53 -12.60 0.87
C TRP A 183 2.43 -12.64 2.09
N PHE A 184 3.72 -12.42 1.87
CA PHE A 184 4.70 -12.45 2.94
C PHE A 184 5.54 -11.18 2.96
N GLU A 185 6.06 -10.92 4.15
CA GLU A 185 7.09 -9.94 4.46
C GLU A 185 8.16 -10.68 5.26
N ALA A 186 9.42 -10.56 4.84
CA ALA A 186 10.55 -11.24 5.46
C ALA A 186 11.75 -10.31 5.50
N SER A 187 12.31 -10.04 6.68
CA SER A 187 13.56 -9.30 6.83
C SER A 187 14.72 -10.27 6.99
N ASN A 188 15.90 -9.87 6.49
CA ASN A 188 17.15 -10.58 6.70
C ASN A 188 18.01 -9.98 7.84
N ASP A 189 17.44 -9.06 8.62
CA ASP A 189 18.07 -8.50 9.83
C ASP A 189 18.51 -9.65 10.75
N TYR A 190 19.72 -9.57 11.29
CA TYR A 190 20.29 -10.55 12.23
C TYR A 190 20.43 -9.96 13.63
#